data_AF-A0A6I3FRP4-F1
#
_entry.id   AF-A0A6I3FRP4-F1
#
_cell.length_a   1.000
_cell.length_b   1.000
_cell.length_c   1.000
_cell.angle_alpha   90.00
_cell.angle_beta   90.00
_cell.angle_gamma   90.00
#
_symmetry.space_group_name_H-M   'P 1'
#
loop_
_entity.id
_entity.type
_entity.pdbx_description
1 polymer ?
#
loop_
_entity_poly.entity_id
_entity_poly.type
_entity_poly.pdbx_seq_one_letter_code
_entity_poly.pdbx_strand_id
1 'polypeptide(L)'
;MLNIDWRKWFDRMQPQTLQIATMLLYLNGFFALMSVVDKNDYLGYLRDRYWFGFAVGLAVVGLHVFGGLLMANDRKLGYKFGVTAAFSPFVLRYWALSDLADRMGGQL
;
A
#
# COMPACT_ATOMS: atom_id res chain seq x y z
N MET A 1 15.83 -17.12 13.59
CA MET A 1 14.71 -16.41 14.23
C MET A 1 14.72 -14.97 13.75
N LEU A 2 13.58 -14.45 13.26
CA LEU A 2 13.44 -13.05 12.83
C LEU A 2 13.55 -12.14 14.07
N ASN A 3 14.72 -11.56 14.32
CA ASN A 3 14.91 -10.57 15.37
C ASN A 3 14.36 -9.21 14.89
N ILE A 4 13.05 -9.03 14.94
CA ILE A 4 12.37 -7.77 14.59
C ILE A 4 12.14 -7.02 15.90
N ASP A 5 12.63 -5.79 15.98
CA ASP A 5 12.28 -4.88 17.06
C ASP A 5 10.98 -4.15 16.70
N TRP A 6 9.89 -4.57 17.31
CA TRP A 6 8.54 -3.99 17.13
C TRP A 6 8.40 -2.57 17.70
N ARG A 7 9.41 -2.06 18.42
CA ARG A 7 9.49 -0.66 18.86
C ARG A 7 10.24 0.20 17.84
N LYS A 8 11.00 -0.41 16.94
CA LYS A 8 11.78 0.28 15.90
C LYS A 8 10.95 0.49 14.63
N TRP A 9 10.16 1.55 14.62
CA TRP A 9 9.36 1.97 13.46
C TRP A 9 10.13 2.87 12.49
N PHE A 10 11.25 3.43 12.93
CA PHE A 10 12.08 4.32 12.12
C PHE A 10 13.53 4.20 12.55
N ASP A 11 14.45 4.25 11.59
CA ASP A 11 15.88 4.22 11.86
C ASP A 11 16.57 5.48 11.32
N ARG A 12 17.15 6.26 12.23
CA ARG A 12 17.89 7.49 11.92
C ARG A 12 19.30 7.22 11.42
N MET A 13 19.80 5.99 11.57
CA MET A 13 21.14 5.57 11.12
C MET A 13 21.14 5.10 9.67
N GLN A 14 19.97 4.91 9.07
CA GLN A 14 19.85 4.57 7.65
C GLN A 14 20.27 5.72 6.74
N PRO A 15 20.66 5.45 5.48
CA PRO A 15 20.88 6.51 4.49
C PRO A 15 19.64 7.41 4.34
N GLN A 16 19.84 8.71 4.10
CA GLN A 16 18.75 9.70 4.05
C GLN A 16 17.62 9.32 3.09
N THR A 17 17.95 8.76 1.93
CA THR A 17 16.96 8.30 0.94
C THR A 17 16.08 7.18 1.48
N LEU A 18 16.63 6.27 2.27
CA LEU A 18 15.91 5.15 2.86
C LEU A 18 15.02 5.60 4.03
N GLN A 19 15.49 6.58 4.81
CA GLN A 19 14.67 7.25 5.83
C GLN A 19 13.43 7.90 5.20
N ILE A 20 13.63 8.66 4.11
CA ILE A 20 12.53 9.29 3.37
C ILE A 20 11.58 8.21 2.81
N ALA A 21 12.10 7.14 2.21
CA ALA A 21 11.28 6.05 1.69
C ALA A 21 10.40 5.41 2.79
N THR A 22 10.97 5.18 3.97
CA THR A 22 10.24 4.63 5.12
C THR A 22 9.09 5.55 5.55
N MET A 23 9.34 6.87 5.62
CA MET A 23 8.31 7.86 5.93
C MET A 23 7.22 7.93 4.85
N LEU A 24 7.60 7.90 3.57
CA LEU A 24 6.66 7.89 2.46
C LEU A 24 5.79 6.64 2.47
N LEU A 25 6.32 5.48 2.85
CA LEU A 25 5.52 4.25 3.00
C LEU A 25 4.43 4.42 4.05
N TYR A 26 4.73 5.01 5.20
CA TYR A 26 3.70 5.24 6.22
C TYR A 26 2.65 6.27 5.80
N LEU A 27 3.08 7.38 5.19
CA LEU A 27 2.15 8.40 4.68
C LEU A 27 1.23 7.83 3.58
N ASN A 28 1.81 7.07 2.63
CA ASN A 28 1.03 6.40 1.60
C ASN A 28 0.11 5.31 2.19
N GLY A 29 0.55 4.61 3.24
CA GLY A 29 -0.29 3.66 3.97
C GLY A 29 -1.50 4.32 4.62
N PHE A 30 -1.34 5.52 5.18
CA PHE A 30 -2.46 6.32 5.68
C PHE A 30 -3.43 6.71 4.56
N PHE A 31 -2.94 7.21 3.42
CA PHE A 31 -3.81 7.53 2.29
C PHE A 31 -4.47 6.31 1.67
N ALA A 32 -3.80 5.16 1.63
CA ALA A 32 -4.40 3.90 1.22
C ALA A 32 -5.53 3.50 2.18
N LEU A 33 -5.35 3.69 3.49
CA LEU A 33 -6.42 3.45 4.46
C LEU A 33 -7.61 4.37 4.23
N MET A 34 -7.36 5.67 4.01
CA MET A 34 -8.41 6.64 3.68
C MET A 34 -9.15 6.24 2.39
N SER A 35 -8.42 5.80 1.37
CA SER A 35 -8.96 5.31 0.10
C SER A 35 -9.83 4.05 0.27
N VAL A 36 -9.50 3.17 1.22
CA VAL A 36 -10.36 2.01 1.57
C VAL A 36 -11.65 2.46 2.26
N VAL A 37 -11.61 3.53 3.04
CA VAL A 37 -12.79 4.07 3.75
C VAL A 37 -13.70 4.85 2.79
N ASP A 38 -13.11 5.72 1.96
CA ASP A 38 -13.81 6.58 1.01
C ASP A 38 -14.30 5.80 -0.21
N LYS A 39 -15.62 5.74 -0.40
CA LYS A 39 -16.28 5.03 -1.50
C LYS A 39 -16.00 5.62 -2.87
N ASN A 40 -15.61 6.89 -2.94
CA ASN A 40 -15.40 7.58 -4.22
C ASN A 40 -14.01 7.33 -4.79
N ASP A 41 -13.10 6.78 -4.00
CA ASP A 41 -11.75 6.47 -4.44
C ASP A 41 -11.61 5.01 -4.92
N TYR A 42 -10.53 4.69 -5.62
CA TYR A 42 -10.37 3.41 -6.31
C TYR A 42 -10.40 2.18 -5.38
N LEU A 43 -9.84 2.25 -4.16
CA LEU A 43 -9.92 1.13 -3.21
C LEU A 43 -11.32 0.99 -2.62
N GLY A 44 -12.01 2.09 -2.35
CA GLY A 44 -13.41 2.07 -1.90
C GLY A 44 -14.34 1.53 -2.98
N TYR A 45 -14.11 1.88 -4.24
CA TYR A 45 -14.81 1.27 -5.38
C TYR A 45 -14.61 -0.26 -5.39
N LEU A 46 -13.37 -0.74 -5.33
CA LEU A 46 -13.07 -2.18 -5.34
C LEU A 46 -13.68 -2.90 -4.14
N ARG A 47 -13.67 -2.28 -2.95
CA ARG A 47 -14.29 -2.79 -1.72
C ARG A 47 -15.79 -3.01 -1.89
N ASP A 48 -16.49 -2.03 -2.45
CA ASP A 48 -17.94 -2.12 -2.62
C ASP A 48 -18.32 -3.02 -3.82
N ARG A 49 -17.42 -3.15 -4.81
CA ARG A 49 -17.61 -3.92 -6.03
C ARG A 49 -17.40 -5.42 -5.87
N TYR A 50 -16.35 -5.82 -5.15
CA TYR A 50 -15.91 -7.21 -5.02
C TYR A 50 -16.02 -7.65 -3.56
N TRP A 51 -16.50 -8.88 -3.33
CA TRP A 51 -16.62 -9.43 -1.98
C TRP A 51 -15.27 -9.53 -1.24
N PHE A 52 -14.17 -9.66 -1.98
CA PHE A 52 -12.79 -9.68 -1.46
C PHE A 52 -12.10 -8.31 -1.50
N GLY A 53 -12.77 -7.26 -2.00
CA GLY A 53 -12.17 -5.93 -2.18
C GLY A 53 -11.72 -5.30 -0.86
N PHE A 54 -12.44 -5.56 0.24
CA PHE A 54 -12.01 -5.14 1.57
C PHE A 54 -10.67 -5.78 1.98
N ALA A 55 -10.50 -7.08 1.73
CA ALA A 55 -9.26 -7.78 2.02
C ALA A 55 -8.10 -7.26 1.15
N VAL A 56 -8.35 -6.92 -0.12
CA VAL A 56 -7.36 -6.27 -1.00
C VAL A 56 -6.94 -4.92 -0.43
N GLY A 57 -7.90 -4.09 -0.02
CA GLY A 57 -7.63 -2.81 0.63
C GLY A 57 -6.74 -2.96 1.87
N LEU A 58 -7.07 -3.89 2.76
CA LEU A 58 -6.26 -4.18 3.95
C LEU A 58 -4.87 -4.72 3.60
N ALA A 59 -4.75 -5.55 2.56
CA ALA A 59 -3.45 -6.04 2.11
C ALA A 59 -2.56 -4.91 1.60
N VAL A 60 -3.12 -3.94 0.87
CA VAL A 60 -2.39 -2.74 0.41
C VAL A 60 -1.93 -1.89 1.60
N VAL A 61 -2.81 -1.61 2.55
CA VAL A 61 -2.44 -0.87 3.78
C VAL A 61 -1.35 -1.62 4.55
N GLY A 62 -1.51 -2.94 4.70
CA GLY A 62 -0.53 -3.80 5.35
C GLY A 62 0.83 -3.75 4.64
N LEU A 63 0.88 -3.82 3.31
CA LEU A 63 2.12 -3.72 2.55
C LEU A 63 2.87 -2.41 2.82
N HIS A 64 2.17 -1.30 2.95
CA HIS A 64 2.76 0.00 3.29
C HIS A 64 3.33 0.01 4.72
N VAL A 65 2.54 -0.42 5.70
CA VAL A 65 2.92 -0.42 7.12
C VAL A 65 4.04 -1.41 7.41
N PHE A 66 3.90 -2.66 6.95
CA PHE A 66 4.92 -3.69 7.11
C PHE A 66 6.15 -3.43 6.24
N GLY A 67 5.99 -2.80 5.08
CA GLY A 67 7.10 -2.33 4.26
C GLY A 67 8.00 -1.36 5.04
N GLY A 68 7.41 -0.33 5.66
CA GLY A 68 8.14 0.62 6.51
C GLY A 68 8.76 -0.03 7.74
N LEU A 69 8.00 -0.85 8.48
CA LEU A 69 8.49 -1.49 9.71
C LEU A 69 9.67 -2.42 9.44
N LEU A 70 9.56 -3.27 8.41
CA LEU A 70 10.62 -4.20 8.03
C LEU A 70 11.83 -3.47 7.45
N MET A 71 11.60 -2.36 6.73
CA MET A 71 12.67 -1.51 6.23
C MET A 71 13.45 -0.87 7.38
N ALA A 72 12.79 -0.32 8.41
CA ALA A 72 13.43 0.21 9.62
C ALA A 72 14.21 -0.85 10.42
N ASN A 73 13.86 -2.12 10.27
CA ASN A 73 14.54 -3.27 10.89
C ASN A 73 15.61 -3.92 9.97
N ASP A 74 16.05 -3.22 8.92
CA ASP A 74 17.06 -3.67 7.95
C ASP A 74 16.74 -5.03 7.30
N ARG A 75 15.45 -5.34 7.14
CA ARG A 75 15.00 -6.59 6.52
C ARG A 75 14.85 -6.41 5.02
N LYS A 76 15.46 -7.33 4.26
CA LYS A 76 15.33 -7.41 2.79
C LYS A 76 13.86 -7.45 2.30
N LEU A 77 12.95 -7.99 3.12
CA LEU A 77 11.52 -8.04 2.81
C LEU A 77 10.86 -6.65 2.83
N GLY A 78 11.33 -5.72 3.67
CA GLY A 78 10.80 -4.35 3.73
C GLY A 78 10.96 -3.61 2.40
N TYR A 79 12.09 -3.79 1.73
CA TYR A 79 12.31 -3.23 0.39
C TYR A 79 11.38 -3.83 -0.65
N LYS A 80 11.18 -5.16 -0.63
CA LYS A 80 10.26 -5.83 -1.55
C LYS A 80 8.83 -5.34 -1.36
N PHE A 81 8.35 -5.31 -0.12
CA PHE A 81 7.02 -4.80 0.21
C PHE A 81 6.89 -3.32 -0.12
N GLY A 82 7.92 -2.51 0.11
CA GLY A 82 7.92 -1.10 -0.24
C GLY A 82 7.76 -0.86 -1.75
N VAL A 83 8.48 -1.63 -2.59
CA VAL A 83 8.34 -1.55 -4.05
C VAL A 83 6.94 -2.02 -4.49
N THR A 84 6.45 -3.14 -3.96
CA THR A 84 5.11 -3.63 -4.27
C THR A 84 4.02 -2.64 -3.84
N ALA A 85 4.15 -2.04 -2.66
CA ALA A 85 3.25 -1.00 -2.15
C ALA A 85 3.26 0.25 -3.04
N ALA A 86 4.45 0.72 -3.45
CA ALA A 86 4.57 1.86 -4.34
C ALA A 86 3.93 1.62 -5.72
N PHE A 87 3.91 0.37 -6.18
CA PHE A 87 3.31 0.00 -7.46
C PHE A 87 1.80 -0.29 -7.39
N SER A 88 1.27 -0.60 -6.20
CA SER A 88 -0.14 -0.96 -6.03
C SER A 88 -1.14 0.08 -6.54
N PRO A 89 -0.98 1.41 -6.36
CA PRO A 89 -1.97 2.36 -6.85
C PRO A 89 -2.10 2.34 -8.38
N PHE A 90 -1.03 2.06 -9.13
CA PHE A 90 -1.09 2.00 -10.59
C PHE A 90 -1.92 0.80 -11.06
N VAL A 91 -1.63 -0.38 -10.53
CA VAL A 91 -2.31 -1.63 -10.90
C VAL A 91 -3.78 -1.58 -10.48
N LEU A 92 -4.06 -1.17 -9.25
CA LEU A 92 -5.42 -1.19 -8.71
C LEU A 92 -6.30 -0.08 -9.28
N ARG A 93 -5.73 1.10 -9.60
CA ARG A 93 -6.47 2.14 -10.31
C ARG A 93 -6.79 1.73 -11.74
N TYR A 94 -5.83 1.15 -12.46
CA TYR A 94 -6.09 0.64 -13.80
C TYR A 94 -7.23 -0.38 -13.77
N TRP A 95 -7.17 -1.36 -12.86
CA TRP A 95 -8.23 -2.34 -12.72
C TRP A 95 -9.59 -1.73 -12.37
N ALA A 96 -9.64 -0.82 -11.38
CA ALA A 96 -10.88 -0.15 -11.00
C ALA A 96 -11.48 0.66 -12.15
N LEU A 97 -10.65 1.39 -12.90
CA LEU A 97 -11.07 2.18 -14.05
C LEU A 97 -11.53 1.30 -15.21
N SER A 98 -10.82 0.20 -15.51
CA SER A 98 -11.22 -0.75 -16.56
C SER A 98 -12.58 -1.39 -16.26
N ASP A 99 -12.80 -1.91 -15.05
CA ASP A 99 -14.10 -2.47 -14.67
C ASP A 99 -15.20 -1.39 -14.71
N LEU A 100 -14.88 -0.15 -14.34
CA LEU A 100 -15.82 0.97 -14.43
C LEU A 100 -16.15 1.32 -15.90
N ALA A 101 -15.16 1.38 -16.78
CA ALA A 101 -15.35 1.72 -18.19
C ALA A 101 -16.16 0.66 -18.94
N ASP A 102 -15.85 -0.63 -18.73
CA ASP A 102 -16.61 -1.75 -19.28
C ASP A 102 -18.09 -1.67 -18.89
N ARG A 103 -18.37 -1.23 -17.66
CA ARG A 103 -19.75 -1.02 -17.16
C ARG A 103 -20.46 0.17 -17.79
N MET A 104 -19.72 1.19 -18.21
CA MET A 104 -20.27 2.33 -18.94
C MET A 104 -20.39 2.07 -20.46
N GLY A 105 -20.02 0.87 -20.92
CA GLY A 105 -20.03 0.52 -22.35
C GLY A 105 -18.89 1.14 -23.16
N GLY A 106 -17.84 1.62 -22.49
CA GLY A 106 -16.62 2.13 -23.12
C GLY A 106 -15.46 1.12 -23.04
N GLN A 107 -14.38 1.37 -23.79
CA GLN A 107 -13.09 0.69 -23.63
C GLN A 107 -12.01 1.72 -23.28
N LEU A 108 -11.13 1.36 -22.33
CA LEU A 108 -9.94 2.14 -21.96
C LEU A 108 -8.74 1.86 -22.85
#